data_AF-A0A8T4YVB4-F1
#
_entry.id   AF-A0A8T4YVB4-F1
#
_cell.length_a   1.000
_cell.length_b   1.000
_cell.length_c   1.000
_cell.angle_alpha   90.00
_cell.angle_beta   90.00
_cell.angle_gamma   90.00
#
_symmetry.space_group_name_H-M   'P 1'
#
loop_
_entity.id
_entity.type
_entity.pdbx_description
1 polymer ?
#
loop_
_entity_poly.entity_id
_entity_poly.type
_entity_poly.pdbx_seq_one_letter_code
_entity_poly.pdbx_strand_id
1 'polypeptide(L)'
;KDAGEILPFMTAADRERELRIVNKIFDKWRASENNALRGIPFYVAFMHTGKESKILENNSRPGDPEIINILPVLKDDFVDVCFKILDGNLTRVEVEKAATVVTYKAPPSYGGYADAFPELVEKTEINKPVDLTKAYELSKKYGERIYVYPASMEIRNGETYALKSRAVCVVGISETIEDARNISLEGVKAIKGGALWHRTDIASKQHIEKSIRHMEALRKRK
;
A
#
# COMPACT_ATOMS: atom_id res chain seq x y z
N LYS A 1 1.09 -6.27 1.65
CA LYS A 1 1.65 -7.40 0.86
C LYS A 1 1.80 -8.59 1.79
N ASP A 2 1.56 -9.83 1.34
CA ASP A 2 1.97 -11.02 2.11
C ASP A 2 3.44 -11.36 1.83
N ALA A 3 4.06 -12.27 2.58
CA ALA A 3 5.44 -12.70 2.33
C ALA A 3 5.62 -13.36 0.95
N GLY A 4 4.59 -14.05 0.47
CA GLY A 4 4.53 -14.65 -0.87
C GLY A 4 4.06 -13.69 -1.97
N GLU A 5 3.74 -14.27 -3.13
CA GLU A 5 3.26 -13.55 -4.32
C GLU A 5 1.73 -13.45 -4.42
N ILE A 6 1.00 -14.10 -3.51
CA ILE A 6 -0.47 -14.13 -3.49
C ILE A 6 -0.99 -13.70 -2.13
N LEU A 7 -2.17 -13.09 -2.09
CA LEU A 7 -2.84 -12.73 -0.84
C LEU A 7 -3.45 -13.97 -0.16
N PRO A 8 -3.70 -13.95 1.16
CA PRO A 8 -4.18 -15.14 1.90
C PRO A 8 -5.50 -15.76 1.39
N PHE A 9 -6.33 -14.99 0.68
CA PHE A 9 -7.60 -15.46 0.10
C PHE A 9 -7.49 -15.91 -1.36
N MET A 10 -6.31 -15.80 -1.97
CA MET A 10 -6.02 -16.19 -3.35
C MET A 10 -5.43 -17.60 -3.43
N THR A 11 -5.52 -18.21 -4.60
CA THR A 11 -4.85 -19.47 -4.95
C THR A 11 -3.77 -19.23 -6.00
N ALA A 12 -2.86 -20.18 -6.20
CA ALA A 12 -1.89 -20.12 -7.30
C ALA A 12 -2.58 -20.01 -8.67
N ALA A 13 -3.72 -20.71 -8.85
CA ALA A 13 -4.51 -20.64 -10.08
C ALA A 13 -5.12 -19.25 -10.33
N ASP A 14 -5.45 -18.50 -9.26
CA ASP A 14 -5.87 -17.10 -9.39
C ASP A 14 -4.73 -16.25 -9.97
N ARG A 15 -3.53 -16.37 -9.38
CA ARG A 15 -2.34 -15.64 -9.83
C ARG A 15 -1.95 -15.96 -11.27
N GLU A 16 -1.98 -17.23 -11.66
CA GLU A 16 -1.71 -17.63 -13.05
C GLU A 16 -2.72 -17.03 -14.03
N ARG A 17 -4.02 -16.94 -13.64
CA ARG A 17 -5.04 -16.27 -14.47
C ARG A 17 -4.75 -14.79 -14.63
N GLU A 18 -4.42 -14.09 -13.54
CA GLU A 18 -4.04 -12.67 -13.59
C GLU A 18 -2.88 -12.44 -14.56
N LEU A 19 -1.80 -13.23 -14.43
CA LEU A 19 -0.63 -13.13 -15.30
C LEU A 19 -0.98 -13.39 -16.76
N ARG A 20 -1.80 -14.41 -17.05
CA ARG A 20 -2.26 -14.68 -18.43
C ARG A 20 -3.04 -13.51 -19.01
N ILE A 21 -3.91 -12.88 -18.23
CA ILE A 21 -4.71 -11.72 -18.67
C ILE A 21 -3.79 -10.53 -18.97
N VAL A 22 -2.91 -10.17 -18.02
CA VAL A 22 -2.01 -9.02 -18.17
C VAL A 22 -1.03 -9.22 -19.32
N ASN A 23 -0.41 -10.39 -19.44
CA ASN A 23 0.51 -10.69 -20.53
C ASN A 23 -0.17 -10.64 -21.89
N LYS A 24 -1.40 -11.15 -22.02
CA LYS A 24 -2.17 -11.04 -23.26
C LYS A 24 -2.40 -9.57 -23.68
N ILE A 25 -2.67 -8.69 -22.73
CA ILE A 25 -2.86 -7.25 -23.00
C ILE A 25 -1.51 -6.62 -23.39
N PHE A 26 -0.47 -6.88 -22.60
CA PHE A 26 0.88 -6.40 -22.85
C PHE A 26 1.37 -6.80 -24.25
N ASP A 27 1.27 -8.08 -24.61
CA ASP A 27 1.70 -8.61 -25.90
C ASP A 27 0.95 -7.96 -27.08
N LYS A 28 -0.35 -7.70 -26.91
CA LYS A 28 -1.14 -7.04 -27.96
C LYS A 28 -0.75 -5.57 -28.13
N TRP A 29 -0.44 -4.87 -27.04
CA TRP A 29 -0.17 -3.43 -27.04
C TRP A 29 1.30 -3.10 -27.33
N ARG A 30 2.26 -3.94 -26.92
CA ARG A 30 3.67 -3.75 -27.30
C ARG A 30 3.90 -3.90 -28.81
N ALA A 31 3.03 -4.66 -29.48
CA ALA A 31 3.14 -4.93 -30.91
C ALA A 31 2.71 -3.75 -31.78
N SER A 32 1.94 -2.80 -31.24
CA SER A 32 1.42 -1.66 -32.01
C SER A 32 2.41 -0.50 -32.12
N GLU A 33 3.28 -0.26 -31.14
CA GLU A 33 4.25 0.86 -31.16
C GLU A 33 5.49 0.57 -30.30
N ASN A 34 6.69 0.83 -30.84
CA ASN A 34 7.97 0.35 -30.30
C ASN A 34 8.36 0.97 -28.93
N ASN A 35 7.61 1.94 -28.40
CA ASN A 35 7.93 2.68 -27.16
C ASN A 35 6.71 2.98 -26.25
N ALA A 36 5.51 2.47 -26.55
CA ALA A 36 4.28 2.92 -25.87
C ALA A 36 4.08 2.36 -24.45
N LEU A 37 4.86 1.37 -24.01
CA LEU A 37 4.71 0.71 -22.71
C LEU A 37 5.99 0.77 -21.87
N ARG A 38 6.39 1.98 -21.49
CA ARG A 38 7.52 2.22 -20.57
C ARG A 38 7.01 2.64 -19.19
N GLY A 39 7.76 2.30 -18.14
CA GLY A 39 7.39 2.55 -16.75
C GLY A 39 6.57 1.42 -16.15
N ILE A 40 5.48 1.77 -15.45
CA ILE A 40 4.54 0.80 -14.85
C ILE A 40 3.18 0.95 -15.56
N PRO A 41 3.05 0.41 -16.79
CA PRO A 41 1.83 0.55 -17.59
C PRO A 41 0.65 -0.27 -17.03
N PHE A 42 0.93 -1.23 -16.15
CA PHE A 42 -0.04 -2.16 -15.59
C PHE A 42 -0.04 -2.14 -14.06
N TYR A 43 -0.81 -1.24 -13.47
CA TYR A 43 -1.34 -1.40 -12.12
C TYR A 43 -2.80 -1.83 -12.22
N VAL A 44 -3.00 -3.15 -12.25
CA VAL A 44 -4.30 -3.78 -12.55
C VAL A 44 -5.00 -4.19 -11.25
N ALA A 45 -6.19 -3.64 -11.02
CA ALA A 45 -7.05 -4.05 -9.93
C ALA A 45 -7.94 -5.22 -10.37
N PHE A 46 -7.81 -6.36 -9.69
CA PHE A 46 -8.62 -7.54 -9.96
C PHE A 46 -9.77 -7.70 -8.96
N MET A 47 -10.95 -8.04 -9.48
CA MET A 47 -12.07 -8.57 -8.73
C MET A 47 -12.11 -10.09 -8.90
N HIS A 48 -11.87 -10.82 -7.81
CA HIS A 48 -11.96 -12.28 -7.81
C HIS A 48 -13.40 -12.72 -7.57
N THR A 49 -13.93 -13.52 -8.48
CA THR A 49 -15.24 -14.17 -8.34
C THR A 49 -15.06 -15.66 -8.05
N GLY A 50 -16.16 -16.39 -7.82
CA GLY A 50 -16.10 -17.85 -7.64
C GLY A 50 -15.56 -18.61 -8.84
N LYS A 51 -15.62 -18.04 -10.05
CA LYS A 51 -15.28 -18.71 -11.32
C LYS A 51 -14.05 -18.12 -12.01
N GLU A 52 -13.91 -16.80 -11.97
CA GLU A 52 -12.89 -16.07 -12.74
C GLU A 52 -12.43 -14.79 -12.04
N SER A 53 -11.25 -14.29 -12.42
CA SER A 53 -10.75 -12.97 -12.04
C SER A 53 -11.10 -11.97 -13.15
N LYS A 54 -11.72 -10.84 -12.78
CA LYS A 54 -12.10 -9.76 -13.71
C LYS A 54 -11.26 -8.53 -13.43
N ILE A 55 -10.88 -7.79 -14.48
CA ILE A 55 -10.26 -6.47 -14.31
C ILE A 55 -11.37 -5.49 -13.87
N LEU A 56 -11.15 -4.82 -12.75
CA LEU A 56 -11.97 -3.68 -12.33
C LEU A 56 -11.49 -2.41 -13.02
N GLU A 57 -10.18 -2.16 -12.95
CA GLU A 57 -9.52 -1.01 -13.58
C GLU A 57 -8.03 -1.30 -13.82
N ASN A 58 -7.42 -0.50 -14.70
CA ASN A 58 -5.97 -0.43 -14.85
C ASN A 58 -5.51 1.02 -14.73
N ASN A 59 -4.46 1.24 -13.95
CA ASN A 59 -3.76 2.51 -13.85
C ASN A 59 -2.37 2.38 -14.50
N SER A 60 -1.91 3.42 -15.18
CA SER A 60 -0.59 3.47 -15.84
C SER A 60 0.51 4.06 -14.95
N ARG A 61 0.38 3.88 -13.63
CA ARG A 61 1.29 4.40 -12.60
C ARG A 61 1.19 3.57 -11.31
N PRO A 62 2.18 3.64 -10.40
CA PRO A 62 2.06 3.03 -9.09
C PRO A 62 0.87 3.57 -8.29
N GLY A 63 0.12 2.68 -7.66
CA GLY A 63 -0.90 3.03 -6.67
C GLY A 63 -0.29 3.64 -5.41
N ASP A 64 -0.95 4.64 -4.84
CA ASP A 64 -0.69 5.09 -3.47
C ASP A 64 -1.97 4.78 -2.68
N PRO A 65 -1.94 3.83 -1.73
CA PRO A 65 -0.76 3.47 -0.92
C PRO A 65 -0.03 2.17 -1.33
N GLU A 66 -0.38 1.54 -2.45
CA GLU A 66 0.07 0.19 -2.80
C GLU A 66 1.59 0.11 -3.02
N ILE A 67 2.19 1.10 -3.68
CA ILE A 67 3.63 1.11 -3.98
C ILE A 67 4.50 1.15 -2.73
N ILE A 68 3.99 1.74 -1.65
CA ILE A 68 4.65 1.84 -0.34
C ILE A 68 4.78 0.46 0.33
N ASN A 69 4.00 -0.54 -0.11
CA ASN A 69 4.16 -1.93 0.31
C ASN A 69 5.18 -2.72 -0.52
N ILE A 70 5.70 -2.15 -1.62
CA ILE A 70 6.57 -2.86 -2.56
C ILE A 70 7.97 -2.29 -2.53
N LEU A 71 8.14 -0.97 -2.67
CA LEU A 71 9.46 -0.34 -2.75
C LEU A 71 10.35 -0.59 -1.51
N PRO A 72 9.85 -0.58 -0.26
CA PRO A 72 10.69 -0.82 0.90
C PRO A 72 11.28 -2.23 0.99
N VAL A 73 10.72 -3.17 0.23
CA VAL A 73 11.19 -4.57 0.17
C VAL A 73 11.79 -4.89 -1.20
N LEU A 74 12.03 -3.88 -2.04
CA LEU A 74 12.74 -4.04 -3.30
C LEU A 74 14.21 -4.37 -3.01
N LYS A 75 14.72 -5.45 -3.61
CA LYS A 75 16.13 -5.85 -3.46
C LYS A 75 17.03 -5.19 -4.50
N ASP A 76 16.48 -4.95 -5.68
CA ASP A 76 17.20 -4.28 -6.76
C ASP A 76 17.30 -2.77 -6.47
N ASP A 77 18.35 -2.13 -7.00
CA ASP A 77 18.43 -0.67 -6.99
C ASP A 77 17.32 -0.10 -7.89
N PHE A 78 16.43 0.71 -7.31
CA PHE A 78 15.31 1.29 -8.03
C PHE A 78 15.75 2.18 -9.21
N VAL A 79 16.89 2.86 -9.12
CA VAL A 79 17.45 3.67 -10.20
C VAL A 79 17.91 2.78 -11.35
N ASP A 80 18.57 1.65 -11.06
CA ASP A 80 18.96 0.65 -12.06
C ASP A 80 17.73 0.00 -12.71
N VAL A 81 16.68 -0.32 -11.93
CA VAL A 81 15.39 -0.77 -12.48
C VAL A 81 14.83 0.26 -13.45
N CYS A 82 14.86 1.56 -13.11
CA CYS A 82 14.40 2.64 -14.00
C CYS A 82 15.22 2.70 -15.30
N PHE A 83 16.55 2.61 -15.23
CA PHE A 83 17.40 2.59 -16.43
C PHE A 83 17.11 1.36 -17.30
N LYS A 84 16.98 0.18 -16.70
CA LYS A 84 16.63 -1.05 -17.43
C LYS A 84 15.26 -0.96 -18.13
N ILE A 85 14.30 -0.25 -17.54
CA ILE A 85 13.02 0.06 -18.18
C ILE A 85 13.22 0.98 -19.38
N LEU A 86 14.03 2.04 -19.25
CA LEU A 86 14.31 2.98 -20.34
C LEU A 86 15.03 2.32 -21.52
N ASP A 87 15.94 1.39 -21.23
CA ASP A 87 16.71 0.63 -22.20
C ASP A 87 15.94 -0.56 -22.79
N GLY A 88 14.78 -0.90 -22.24
CA GLY A 88 13.96 -2.02 -22.68
C GLY A 88 14.58 -3.40 -22.40
N ASN A 89 15.49 -3.50 -21.43
CA ASN A 89 16.19 -4.74 -21.07
C ASN A 89 15.81 -5.26 -19.66
N LEU A 90 14.81 -4.65 -19.00
CA LEU A 90 14.28 -5.15 -17.73
C LEU A 90 13.63 -6.53 -17.94
N THR A 91 14.21 -7.58 -17.35
CA THR A 91 13.71 -8.95 -17.43
C THR A 91 12.99 -9.41 -16.17
N ARG A 92 13.45 -8.95 -14.99
CA ARG A 92 12.88 -9.29 -13.69
C ARG A 92 13.13 -8.17 -12.69
N VAL A 93 12.34 -8.18 -11.63
CA VAL A 93 12.51 -7.34 -10.44
C VAL A 93 12.44 -8.23 -9.21
N GLU A 94 13.44 -8.14 -8.34
CA GLU A 94 13.52 -8.93 -7.11
C GLU A 94 12.98 -8.17 -5.91
N VAL A 95 12.09 -8.83 -5.17
CA VAL A 95 11.48 -8.31 -3.95
C VAL A 95 11.70 -9.30 -2.82
N GLU A 96 11.95 -8.81 -1.60
CA GLU A 96 12.07 -9.63 -0.41
C GLU A 96 10.80 -10.43 -0.14
N LYS A 97 10.98 -11.67 0.32
CA LYS A 97 9.91 -12.52 0.84
C LYS A 97 9.51 -12.07 2.25
N ALA A 98 8.98 -10.86 2.34
CA ALA A 98 8.50 -10.25 3.57
C ALA A 98 7.06 -9.73 3.38
N ALA A 99 6.27 -9.80 4.44
CA ALA A 99 4.99 -9.15 4.52
C ALA A 99 5.18 -7.67 4.85
N THR A 100 4.31 -6.83 4.30
CA THR A 100 4.31 -5.39 4.55
C THR A 100 2.89 -4.91 4.80
N VAL A 101 2.75 -3.94 5.71
CA VAL A 101 1.48 -3.28 5.99
C VAL A 101 1.73 -1.78 6.13
N VAL A 102 0.98 -0.98 5.38
CA VAL A 102 1.01 0.48 5.46
C VAL A 102 -0.26 1.01 6.11
N THR A 103 -0.12 1.96 7.03
CA THR A 103 -1.25 2.65 7.66
C THR A 103 -1.07 4.15 7.51
N TYR A 104 -2.07 4.81 6.92
CA TYR A 104 -2.11 6.27 6.77
C TYR A 104 -2.80 6.94 7.95
N LYS A 105 -2.26 8.10 8.33
CA LYS A 105 -2.94 9.14 9.09
C LYS A 105 -3.40 10.26 8.16
N ALA A 106 -4.62 10.73 8.36
CA ALA A 106 -5.24 11.78 7.55
C ALA A 106 -5.95 12.79 8.45
N PRO A 107 -6.13 14.04 8.02
CA PRO A 107 -6.91 15.03 8.75
C PRO A 107 -8.40 14.63 8.75
N PRO A 108 -9.19 15.13 9.71
CA PRO A 108 -10.63 14.85 9.78
C PRO A 108 -11.40 15.30 8.53
N SER A 109 -10.90 16.33 7.83
CA SER A 109 -11.50 16.83 6.58
C SER A 109 -11.35 15.88 5.40
N TYR A 110 -10.50 14.86 5.50
CA TYR A 110 -10.26 13.92 4.42
C TYR A 110 -11.30 12.79 4.40
N GLY A 111 -11.87 12.52 3.23
CA GLY A 111 -12.74 11.37 3.00
C GLY A 111 -14.07 11.40 3.78
N GLY A 112 -14.54 12.57 4.20
CA GLY A 112 -15.80 12.72 4.94
C GLY A 112 -15.75 12.23 6.39
N TYR A 113 -14.57 12.02 6.96
CA TYR A 113 -14.44 11.48 8.32
C TYR A 113 -15.09 12.37 9.39
N ALA A 114 -14.87 13.69 9.31
CA ALA A 114 -15.47 14.64 10.24
C ALA A 114 -17.01 14.67 10.17
N ASP A 115 -17.59 14.34 9.01
CA ASP A 115 -19.05 14.28 8.83
C ASP A 115 -19.62 12.97 9.35
N ALA A 116 -18.91 11.86 9.12
CA ALA A 116 -19.35 10.52 9.52
C ALA A 116 -19.12 10.22 11.01
N PHE A 117 -18.07 10.78 11.61
CA PHE A 117 -17.65 10.51 12.99
C PHE A 117 -17.27 11.80 13.74
N PRO A 118 -18.16 12.82 13.81
CA PRO A 118 -17.85 14.11 14.40
C PRO A 118 -17.41 14.04 15.87
N GLU A 119 -17.87 13.03 16.60
CA GLU A 119 -17.54 12.75 18.00
C GLU A 119 -16.14 12.18 18.21
N LEU A 120 -15.54 11.59 17.17
CA LEU A 120 -14.18 11.04 17.22
C LEU A 120 -13.11 12.07 16.82
N VAL A 121 -13.52 13.29 16.46
CA VAL A 121 -12.60 14.36 16.04
C VAL A 121 -12.15 15.19 17.25
N GLU A 122 -10.84 15.16 17.52
CA GLU A 122 -10.22 16.06 18.49
C GLU A 122 -10.12 17.49 17.93
N LYS A 123 -11.23 18.24 18.00
CA LYS A 123 -11.35 19.58 17.39
C LYS A 123 -10.29 20.58 17.85
N THR A 124 -9.77 20.44 19.07
CA THR A 124 -8.72 21.30 19.64
C THR A 124 -7.36 21.12 18.96
N GLU A 125 -7.14 19.96 18.32
CA GLU A 125 -5.90 19.60 17.64
C GLU A 125 -5.91 19.94 16.14
N ILE A 126 -7.03 20.44 15.61
CA ILE A 126 -7.13 20.86 14.20
C ILE A 126 -6.16 22.02 13.94
N ASN A 127 -5.42 21.95 12.83
CA ASN A 127 -4.38 22.91 12.44
C ASN A 127 -3.25 23.08 13.47
N LYS A 128 -3.07 22.15 14.42
CA LYS A 128 -1.89 22.09 15.27
C LYS A 128 -0.72 21.40 14.56
N PRO A 129 0.53 21.65 15.00
CA PRO A 129 1.68 20.91 14.53
C PRO A 129 1.51 19.40 14.68
N VAL A 130 2.15 18.65 13.78
CA VAL A 130 2.23 17.20 13.81
C VAL A 130 3.65 16.81 14.20
N ASP A 131 3.77 16.07 15.30
CA ASP A 131 5.05 15.56 15.79
C ASP A 131 5.29 14.14 15.26
N LEU A 132 6.37 14.00 14.48
CA LEU A 132 6.84 12.74 13.92
C LEU A 132 8.03 12.13 14.69
N THR A 133 8.56 12.83 15.69
CA THR A 133 9.82 12.50 16.38
C THR A 133 9.81 11.07 16.92
N LYS A 134 8.80 10.72 17.70
CA LYS A 134 8.68 9.36 18.29
C LYS A 134 8.51 8.27 17.23
N ALA A 135 7.88 8.58 16.10
CA ALA A 135 7.74 7.62 15.01
C ALA A 135 9.08 7.37 14.32
N TYR A 136 9.89 8.42 14.11
CA TYR A 136 11.25 8.27 13.59
C TYR A 136 12.19 7.53 14.56
N GLU A 137 12.04 7.73 15.87
CA GLU A 137 12.84 7.02 16.88
C GLU A 137 12.64 5.50 16.85
N LEU A 138 11.48 5.01 16.39
CA LEU A 138 11.22 3.57 16.26
C LEU A 138 12.13 2.89 15.23
N SER A 139 12.77 3.63 14.33
CA SER A 139 13.84 3.09 13.47
C SER A 139 15.02 2.54 14.28
N LYS A 140 15.28 3.05 15.50
CA LYS A 140 16.31 2.48 16.39
C LYS A 140 15.94 1.08 16.90
N LYS A 141 14.64 0.79 17.03
CA LYS A 141 14.11 -0.50 17.48
C LYS A 141 13.96 -1.49 16.34
N TYR A 142 13.47 -1.03 15.19
CA TYR A 142 13.08 -1.90 14.07
C TYR A 142 14.05 -1.87 12.88
N GLY A 143 15.01 -0.94 12.85
CA GLY A 143 15.92 -0.76 11.71
C GLY A 143 15.13 -0.52 10.42
N GLU A 144 15.53 -1.23 9.37
CA GLU A 144 14.91 -1.22 8.03
C GLU A 144 13.56 -1.98 7.97
N ARG A 145 12.96 -2.30 9.11
CA ARG A 145 11.62 -2.92 9.19
C ARG A 145 10.50 -1.93 9.42
N ILE A 146 10.80 -0.63 9.52
CA ILE A 146 9.82 0.45 9.65
C ILE A 146 10.24 1.66 8.81
N TYR A 147 9.28 2.27 8.11
CA TYR A 147 9.50 3.55 7.43
C TYR A 147 8.33 4.49 7.66
N VAL A 148 8.64 5.77 7.88
CA VAL A 148 7.68 6.87 8.03
C VAL A 148 7.75 7.74 6.77
N TYR A 149 6.65 7.85 6.04
CA TYR A 149 6.57 8.64 4.82
C TYR A 149 5.59 9.80 4.98
N PRO A 150 6.10 11.04 5.19
CA PRO A 150 5.30 12.24 5.03
C PRO A 150 4.77 12.35 3.60
N ALA A 151 3.52 12.76 3.46
CA ALA A 151 2.83 12.94 2.18
C ALA A 151 2.29 14.37 2.08
N SER A 152 1.02 14.59 2.42
CA SER A 152 0.39 15.92 2.34
C SER A 152 0.66 16.73 3.60
N MET A 153 1.89 17.25 3.72
CA MET A 153 2.34 18.07 4.85
C MET A 153 3.20 19.23 4.38
N GLU A 154 3.36 20.25 5.22
CA GLU A 154 4.26 21.37 4.97
C GLU A 154 4.97 21.82 6.25
N ILE A 155 6.04 22.59 6.10
CA ILE A 155 6.77 23.19 7.22
C ILE A 155 6.38 24.67 7.31
N ARG A 156 5.89 25.10 8.48
CA ARG A 156 5.61 26.51 8.79
C ARG A 156 6.36 26.88 10.07
N ASN A 157 7.23 27.90 10.01
CA ASN A 157 8.02 28.36 11.16
C ASN A 157 8.82 27.26 11.88
N GLY A 158 9.34 26.28 11.12
CA GLY A 158 10.11 25.15 11.67
C GLY A 158 9.28 23.99 12.23
N GLU A 159 7.94 24.10 12.24
CA GLU A 159 7.03 23.05 12.66
C GLU A 159 6.33 22.39 11.47
N THR A 160 5.99 21.11 11.59
CA THR A 160 5.31 20.36 10.53
C THR A 160 3.80 20.45 10.70
N TYR A 161 3.07 20.75 9.64
CA TYR A 161 1.60 20.82 9.62
C TYR A 161 1.02 19.88 8.57
N ALA A 162 -0.10 19.25 8.88
CA ALA A 162 -0.86 18.49 7.88
C ALA A 162 -1.64 19.44 6.95
N LEU A 163 -1.71 19.07 5.68
CA LEU A 163 -2.60 19.67 4.69
C LEU A 163 -3.94 18.91 4.69
N LYS A 164 -4.74 19.05 3.63
CA LYS A 164 -6.12 18.52 3.57
C LYS A 164 -6.24 17.05 3.14
N SER A 165 -5.18 16.45 2.63
CA SER A 165 -5.17 15.06 2.13
C SER A 165 -4.51 14.10 3.14
N ARG A 166 -4.30 12.85 2.75
CA ARG A 166 -3.50 11.87 3.51
C ARG A 166 -2.16 12.49 3.92
N ALA A 167 -1.95 12.65 5.23
CA ALA A 167 -0.87 13.47 5.76
C ALA A 167 0.44 12.68 5.83
N VAL A 168 0.43 11.50 6.44
CA VAL A 168 1.63 10.70 6.69
C VAL A 168 1.25 9.24 6.81
N CYS A 169 2.12 8.32 6.39
CA CYS A 169 1.93 6.90 6.65
C CYS A 169 3.15 6.26 7.30
N VAL A 170 2.91 5.10 7.90
CA VAL A 170 3.96 4.23 8.41
C VAL A 170 3.78 2.85 7.79
N VAL A 171 4.85 2.32 7.20
CA VAL A 171 4.91 0.92 6.76
C VAL A 171 5.73 0.10 7.74
N GLY A 172 5.17 -1.03 8.15
CA GLY A 172 5.88 -2.06 8.88
C GLY A 172 6.17 -3.24 7.96
N ILE A 173 7.31 -3.89 8.18
CA ILE A 173 7.82 -5.01 7.39
C ILE A 173 8.17 -6.14 8.36
N SER A 174 7.70 -7.36 8.09
CA SER A 174 8.01 -8.53 8.91
C SER A 174 7.81 -9.82 8.10
N GLU A 175 8.02 -10.97 8.74
CA GLU A 175 7.76 -12.28 8.14
C GLU A 175 6.25 -12.57 8.00
N THR A 176 5.42 -12.00 8.88
CA THR A 176 3.97 -12.19 8.88
C THR A 176 3.21 -10.88 8.70
N ILE A 177 2.01 -10.94 8.12
CA ILE A 177 1.12 -9.78 7.99
C ILE A 177 0.77 -9.19 9.36
N GLU A 178 0.57 -10.03 10.38
CA GLU A 178 0.19 -9.60 11.71
C GLU A 178 1.32 -8.80 12.38
N ASP A 179 2.55 -9.26 12.28
CA ASP A 179 3.70 -8.55 12.84
C ASP A 179 4.00 -7.25 12.08
N ALA A 180 3.95 -7.29 10.74
CA ALA A 180 4.09 -6.09 9.90
C ALA A 180 3.02 -5.04 10.23
N ARG A 181 1.78 -5.49 10.47
CA ARG A 181 0.68 -4.63 10.95
C ARG A 181 0.98 -4.04 12.32
N ASN A 182 1.50 -4.83 13.26
CA ASN A 182 1.81 -4.35 14.60
C ASN A 182 2.87 -3.26 14.58
N ILE A 183 3.93 -3.42 13.78
CA ILE A 183 4.96 -2.39 13.56
C ILE A 183 4.35 -1.12 12.95
N SER A 184 3.57 -1.26 11.87
CA SER A 184 2.89 -0.13 11.21
C SER A 184 2.00 0.65 12.19
N LEU A 185 1.23 -0.06 13.01
CA LEU A 185 0.33 0.54 13.98
C LEU A 185 1.07 1.18 15.16
N GLU A 186 2.17 0.61 15.63
CA GLU A 186 3.01 1.22 16.66
C GLU A 186 3.53 2.58 16.17
N GLY A 187 4.10 2.63 14.96
CA GLY A 187 4.61 3.88 14.40
C GLY A 187 3.55 4.91 14.09
N VAL A 188 2.42 4.51 13.50
CA VAL A 188 1.36 5.49 13.20
C VAL A 188 0.73 6.07 14.48
N LYS A 189 0.68 5.31 15.58
CA LYS A 189 0.21 5.77 16.90
C LYS A 189 1.20 6.70 17.60
N ALA A 190 2.50 6.54 17.32
CA ALA A 190 3.56 7.39 17.86
C ALA A 190 3.51 8.82 17.30
N ILE A 191 2.94 9.01 16.10
CA ILE A 191 2.68 10.33 15.52
C ILE A 191 1.58 11.06 16.31
N LYS A 192 1.82 12.31 16.73
CA LYS A 192 0.88 13.11 17.53
C LYS A 192 0.55 14.45 16.86
N GLY A 193 -0.56 15.06 17.27
CA GLY A 193 -1.00 16.38 16.79
C GLY A 193 -1.75 16.37 15.45
N GLY A 194 -2.23 17.54 15.05
CA GLY A 194 -2.95 17.79 13.80
C GLY A 194 -4.34 17.15 13.69
N ALA A 195 -4.90 16.66 14.80
CA ALA A 195 -6.15 15.89 14.86
C ALA A 195 -6.20 14.71 13.87
N LEU A 196 -5.02 14.14 13.55
CA LEU A 196 -4.91 13.10 12.53
C LEU A 196 -5.51 11.78 13.00
N TRP A 197 -6.39 11.21 12.18
CA TRP A 197 -7.02 9.92 12.43
C TRP A 197 -6.44 8.85 11.51
N HIS A 198 -6.55 7.59 11.92
CA HIS A 198 -6.22 6.44 11.09
C HIS A 198 -7.16 5.28 11.35
N ARG A 199 -7.26 4.38 10.38
CA ARG A 199 -7.92 3.09 10.56
C ARG A 199 -7.09 2.17 11.46
N THR A 200 -7.76 1.36 12.27
CA THR A 200 -7.14 0.38 13.18
C THR A 200 -7.27 -1.05 12.67
N ASP A 201 -8.06 -1.26 11.62
CA ASP A 201 -8.45 -2.57 11.08
C ASP A 201 -7.71 -2.95 9.78
N ILE A 202 -6.75 -2.11 9.34
CA ILE A 202 -5.89 -2.42 8.19
C ILE A 202 -5.16 -3.73 8.46
N ALA A 203 -5.28 -4.66 7.50
CA ALA A 203 -4.71 -6.01 7.57
C ALA A 203 -5.09 -6.79 8.84
N SER A 204 -6.24 -6.49 9.46
CA SER A 204 -6.66 -7.20 10.67
C SER A 204 -6.91 -8.68 10.36
N LYS A 205 -6.53 -9.56 11.30
CA LYS A 205 -6.76 -11.00 11.20
C LYS A 205 -8.23 -11.32 10.91
N GLN A 206 -9.15 -10.64 11.60
CA GLN A 206 -10.58 -10.80 11.39
C GLN A 206 -11.03 -10.47 9.95
N HIS A 207 -10.52 -9.40 9.35
CA HIS A 207 -10.87 -9.04 7.97
C HIS A 207 -10.25 -9.98 6.94
N ILE A 208 -9.02 -10.44 7.18
CA ILE A 208 -8.36 -11.43 6.33
C ILE A 208 -9.14 -12.76 6.38
N GLU A 209 -9.48 -13.25 7.57
CA GLU A 209 -10.30 -14.45 7.74
C GLU A 209 -11.67 -14.33 7.06
N LYS A 210 -12.31 -13.16 7.16
CA LYS A 210 -13.58 -12.90 6.47
C LYS A 210 -13.41 -12.99 4.95
N SER A 211 -12.34 -12.44 4.38
CA SER A 211 -12.05 -12.54 2.95
C SER A 211 -11.77 -13.98 2.51
N ILE A 212 -11.04 -14.75 3.32
CA ILE A 212 -10.79 -16.19 3.07
C ILE A 212 -12.12 -16.95 3.00
N ARG A 213 -12.94 -16.85 4.06
CA ARG A 213 -14.25 -17.54 4.12
C ARG A 213 -15.18 -17.10 2.99
N HIS A 214 -15.13 -15.82 2.62
CA HIS A 214 -15.93 -15.31 1.51
C HIS A 214 -15.52 -15.95 0.18
N MET A 215 -14.22 -16.00 -0.12
CA MET A 215 -13.72 -16.62 -1.34
C MET A 215 -13.99 -18.13 -1.38
N GLU A 216 -13.85 -18.83 -0.25
CA GLU A 216 -14.25 -20.24 -0.13
C GLU A 216 -15.73 -20.46 -0.45
N ALA A 217 -16.61 -19.60 0.07
CA ALA A 217 -18.04 -19.68 -0.19
C ALA A 217 -18.38 -19.38 -1.67
N LEU A 218 -17.72 -18.40 -2.28
CA LEU A 218 -17.90 -18.08 -3.70
C LEU A 218 -17.49 -19.25 -4.61
N ARG A 219 -16.36 -19.91 -4.31
CA ARG A 219 -15.86 -21.06 -5.08
C ARG A 219 -16.75 -22.30 -4.96
N LYS A 220 -17.52 -22.43 -3.88
CA LYS A 220 -18.48 -23.52 -3.67
C LYS A 220 -19.81 -23.34 -4.43
N ARG A 221 -20.17 -22.09 -4.77
CA ARG A 221 -21.40 -21.78 -5.51
C ARG A 221 -21.17 -22.07 -7.00
N LYS A 222 -21.63 -23.24 -7.46
CA LYS A 222 -21.59 -23.66 -8.87
C LYS A 222 -22.31 -22.68 -9.79
#